data_AF-A0A1A2WB61-F1
#
_entry.id   AF-A0A1A2WB61-F1
#
_cell.length_a   1.000
_cell.length_b   1.000
_cell.length_c   1.000
_cell.angle_alpha   90.00
_cell.angle_beta   90.00
_cell.angle_gamma   90.00
#
_symmetry.space_group_name_H-M   'P 1'
#
loop_
_entity.id
_entity.type
_entity.pdbx_description
1 polymer ?
#
loop_
_entity_poly.entity_id
_entity_poly.type
_entity_poly.pdbx_seq_one_letter_code
_entity_poly.pdbx_strand_id
1 'polypeptide(L)'
;MKNVRKTLVLAAVTGTLVTIPSATATAEPTGFDPNVAPVGAPDAPPPAPAGFDPNVPPPPGPDVPPPPPVRAYSVNWDAIAQCESGGNWSISTGNGFSGGLQFTPSTWRANGGSGSPAGASREEQIRVAENVLHSQGIGAWPVCGRRG
;
A
#
# COMPACT_ATOMS: atom_id res chain seq x y z
N MET A 1 21.84 -37.43 -5.06
CA MET A 1 22.97 -36.93 -4.23
C MET A 1 23.53 -35.67 -4.87
N LYS A 2 23.36 -34.52 -4.21
CA LYS A 2 24.25 -33.34 -4.22
C LYS A 2 23.61 -32.30 -3.29
N ASN A 3 24.08 -32.34 -2.05
CA ASN A 3 23.74 -31.43 -0.97
C ASN A 3 24.45 -30.09 -1.23
N VAL A 4 23.73 -28.97 -1.20
CA VAL A 4 24.36 -27.66 -1.03
C VAL A 4 23.60 -26.90 0.05
N ARG A 5 24.26 -26.80 1.20
CA ARG A 5 23.86 -26.05 2.39
C ARG A 5 23.93 -24.56 2.05
N LYS A 6 22.81 -23.84 2.08
CA LYS A 6 22.81 -22.38 1.94
C LYS A 6 22.35 -21.75 3.25
N THR A 7 23.38 -21.31 3.96
CA THR A 7 23.49 -20.48 5.16
C THR A 7 22.22 -19.71 5.55
N LEU A 8 21.71 -20.05 6.74
CA LEU A 8 20.69 -19.33 7.50
C LEU A 8 21.34 -18.08 8.11
N VAL A 9 20.83 -16.88 7.83
CA VAL A 9 21.23 -15.65 8.53
C VAL A 9 20.19 -15.40 9.62
N LEU A 10 20.56 -15.67 10.87
CA LEU A 10 19.82 -15.23 12.05
C LEU A 10 20.12 -13.75 12.29
N ALA A 11 19.10 -12.89 12.25
CA ALA A 11 19.16 -11.57 12.86
C ALA A 11 18.44 -11.66 14.22
N ALA A 12 19.21 -11.58 15.31
CA ALA A 12 18.68 -11.47 16.66
C ALA A 12 18.22 -10.03 16.92
N VAL A 13 16.93 -9.84 17.15
CA VAL A 13 16.36 -8.55 17.58
C VAL A 13 16.18 -8.62 19.09
N THR A 14 17.16 -8.14 19.82
CA THR A 14 17.02 -7.81 21.25
C THR A 14 16.30 -6.48 21.35
N GLY A 15 15.00 -6.51 21.64
CA GLY A 15 14.17 -5.34 21.94
C GLY A 15 13.55 -5.47 23.32
N THR A 16 13.98 -4.58 24.22
CA THR A 16 13.60 -4.49 25.63
C THR A 16 12.11 -4.19 25.82
N LEU A 17 11.43 -4.97 26.66
CA LEU A 17 10.05 -4.70 27.09
C LEU A 17 10.05 -3.52 28.09
N VAL A 18 9.37 -2.43 27.78
CA VAL A 18 9.10 -1.35 28.74
C VAL A 18 7.76 -1.62 29.42
N THR A 19 7.81 -1.86 30.73
CA THR A 19 6.64 -2.00 31.60
C THR A 19 6.03 -0.62 31.86
N ILE A 20 4.75 -0.44 31.55
CA ILE A 20 4.00 0.76 31.92
C ILE A 20 3.28 0.49 33.25
N PRO A 21 3.37 1.37 34.26
CA PRO A 21 2.60 1.23 35.49
C PRO A 21 1.13 1.60 35.24
N SER A 22 0.22 0.72 35.67
CA SER A 22 -1.20 1.05 35.80
C SER A 22 -1.38 2.05 36.93
N ALA A 23 -1.82 3.27 36.63
CA ALA A 23 -2.27 4.23 37.62
C ALA A 23 -3.78 4.05 37.83
N THR A 24 -4.12 3.39 38.94
CA THR A 24 -5.43 3.49 39.58
C THR A 24 -5.54 4.89 40.19
N ALA A 25 -6.58 5.65 39.84
CA ALA A 25 -6.91 6.89 40.56
C ALA A 25 -8.38 6.88 40.97
N THR A 26 -8.52 6.82 42.29
CA THR A 26 -9.67 6.84 43.17
C THR A 26 -10.55 8.09 42.97
N ALA A 27 -11.87 7.91 43.07
CA ALA A 27 -12.82 8.98 43.38
C ALA A 27 -12.51 9.56 44.78
N GLU A 28 -12.78 10.83 45.08
CA GLU A 28 -14.02 11.39 45.64
C GLU A 28 -13.71 12.86 46.11
N PRO A 29 -14.57 13.62 46.84
CA PRO A 29 -15.87 14.18 46.44
C PRO A 29 -16.02 15.67 46.87
N THR A 30 -17.20 16.22 46.55
CA THR A 30 -17.90 17.38 47.18
C THR A 30 -17.76 18.78 46.59
N GLY A 31 -18.90 19.21 46.05
CA GLY A 31 -19.48 20.52 46.32
C GLY A 31 -20.01 21.18 45.06
N PHE A 32 -21.31 21.07 44.72
CA PHE A 32 -22.08 22.11 44.01
C PHE A 32 -23.61 21.80 44.01
N ASP A 33 -24.34 22.73 44.64
CA ASP A 33 -25.74 23.20 44.53
C ASP A 33 -26.91 22.29 44.03
N PRO A 34 -27.98 22.08 44.83
CA PRO A 34 -29.16 21.27 44.47
C PRO A 34 -30.22 21.96 43.57
N ASN A 35 -30.03 23.19 43.06
CA ASN A 35 -31.05 23.89 42.25
C ASN A 35 -30.62 24.31 40.83
N VAL A 36 -29.53 23.75 40.28
CA VAL A 36 -29.10 24.03 38.89
C VAL A 36 -29.57 22.93 37.94
N ALA A 37 -30.35 23.30 36.92
CA ALA A 37 -30.70 22.42 35.80
C ALA A 37 -29.44 22.08 34.97
N PRO A 38 -29.27 20.82 34.48
CA PRO A 38 -28.13 20.46 33.66
C PRO A 38 -28.28 21.04 32.25
N VAL A 39 -27.69 22.21 32.01
CA VAL A 39 -27.36 22.67 30.65
C VAL A 39 -25.94 22.17 30.31
N GLY A 40 -25.80 21.69 29.07
CA GLY A 40 -24.72 20.84 28.59
C GLY A 40 -23.29 21.35 28.79
N ALA A 41 -22.36 20.41 28.62
CA ALA A 41 -20.92 20.47 28.79
C ALA A 41 -20.23 21.83 28.53
N PRO A 42 -19.17 22.16 29.29
CA PRO A 42 -18.30 23.28 28.97
C PRO A 42 -17.65 23.06 27.61
N ASP A 43 -17.54 24.15 26.85
CA ASP A 43 -16.72 24.25 25.64
C ASP A 43 -15.39 23.53 25.85
N ALA A 44 -15.13 22.54 25.00
CA ALA A 44 -13.83 21.87 24.98
C ALA A 44 -12.74 22.95 24.78
N PRO A 45 -11.61 22.87 25.52
CA PRO A 45 -10.48 23.74 25.22
C PRO A 45 -10.09 23.55 23.75
N PRO A 46 -9.76 24.62 23.00
CA PRO A 46 -9.26 24.46 21.64
C PRO A 46 -8.07 23.49 21.65
N PRO A 47 -7.94 22.61 20.64
CA PRO A 47 -6.81 21.71 20.58
C PRO A 47 -5.51 22.52 20.63
N ALA A 48 -4.56 22.05 21.45
CA ALA A 48 -3.23 22.63 21.52
C ALA A 48 -2.63 22.77 20.10
N PRO A 49 -1.81 23.80 19.81
CA PRO A 49 -1.13 23.87 18.53
C PRO A 49 -0.31 22.59 18.34
N ALA A 50 -0.56 21.89 17.23
CA ALA A 50 0.21 20.71 16.86
C ALA A 50 1.70 21.08 16.88
N GLY A 51 2.49 20.32 17.66
CA GLY A 51 3.92 20.53 17.75
C GLY A 51 4.56 20.47 16.36
N PHE A 52 5.55 21.33 16.14
CA PHE A 52 6.41 21.25 14.96
C PHE A 52 7.21 19.93 15.03
N ASP A 53 6.74 18.90 14.32
CA ASP A 53 7.56 17.72 14.06
C ASP A 53 8.61 18.09 13.00
N PRO A 54 9.92 18.04 13.31
CA PRO A 54 10.98 18.39 12.37
C PRO A 54 11.08 17.44 11.16
N ASN A 55 10.37 16.31 11.17
CA ASN A 55 10.34 15.34 10.07
C ASN A 55 9.07 15.46 9.19
N VAL A 56 8.09 16.28 9.59
CA VAL A 56 6.92 16.56 8.75
C VAL A 56 7.23 17.81 7.93
N PRO A 57 7.26 17.74 6.59
CA PRO A 57 7.43 18.93 5.78
C PRO A 57 6.30 19.91 6.08
N PRO A 58 6.59 21.22 6.20
CA PRO A 58 5.57 22.22 6.46
C PRO A 58 4.48 22.13 5.39
N PRO A 59 3.20 22.36 5.75
CA PRO A 59 2.14 22.41 4.76
C PRO A 59 2.51 23.44 3.68
N PRO A 60 2.17 23.18 2.41
CA PRO A 60 2.36 24.17 1.36
C PRO A 60 1.70 25.49 1.77
N GLY A 61 2.42 26.60 1.62
CA GLY A 61 1.85 27.92 1.87
C GLY A 61 0.64 28.20 0.97
N PRO A 62 -0.19 29.20 1.32
CA PRO A 62 -1.42 29.54 0.56
C PRO A 62 -1.17 29.93 -0.91
N ASP A 63 0.09 30.21 -1.27
CA ASP A 63 0.50 30.65 -2.61
C ASP A 63 1.12 29.53 -3.47
N VAL A 64 1.25 28.31 -2.96
CA VAL A 64 1.72 27.16 -3.75
C VAL A 64 0.50 26.51 -4.41
N PRO A 65 0.39 26.53 -5.75
CA PRO A 65 -0.68 25.79 -6.40
C PRO A 65 -0.56 24.31 -5.99
N PRO A 66 -1.68 23.64 -5.65
CA PRO A 66 -1.62 22.23 -5.29
C PRO A 66 -0.92 21.47 -6.41
N PRO A 67 -0.11 20.44 -6.07
CA PRO A 67 0.50 19.60 -7.09
C PRO A 67 -0.63 19.13 -8.04
N PRO A 68 -0.36 19.05 -9.36
CA PRO A 68 -1.35 18.56 -10.28
C PRO A 68 -1.85 17.20 -9.78
N PRO A 69 -3.15 16.90 -9.87
CA PRO A 69 -3.65 15.61 -9.46
C PRO A 69 -2.84 14.54 -10.22
N VAL A 70 -2.16 13.68 -9.47
CA VAL A 70 -1.64 12.44 -10.04
C VAL A 70 -2.84 11.75 -10.65
N ARG A 71 -2.86 11.65 -11.99
CA ARG A 71 -3.91 10.88 -12.65
C ARG A 71 -3.65 9.43 -12.28
N ALA A 72 -4.38 8.95 -11.28
CA ALA A 72 -4.60 7.53 -11.11
C ALA A 72 -5.41 7.08 -12.33
N TYR A 73 -4.71 6.74 -13.41
CA TYR A 73 -5.32 5.93 -14.44
C TYR A 73 -5.57 4.58 -13.78
N SER A 74 -6.79 4.37 -13.28
CA SER A 74 -7.18 3.04 -12.80
C SER A 74 -7.32 2.17 -14.04
N VAL A 75 -6.24 1.48 -14.40
CA VAL A 75 -6.25 0.53 -15.51
C VAL A 75 -7.06 -0.68 -15.08
N ASN A 76 -8.05 -1.07 -15.89
CA ASN A 76 -8.79 -2.30 -15.68
C ASN A 76 -7.98 -3.49 -16.20
N TRP A 77 -7.11 -4.01 -15.32
CA TRP A 77 -6.24 -5.13 -15.63
C TRP A 77 -6.99 -6.43 -15.96
N ASP A 78 -8.21 -6.62 -15.45
CA ASP A 78 -9.02 -7.78 -15.81
C ASP A 78 -9.50 -7.70 -17.26
N ALA A 79 -9.87 -6.51 -17.73
CA ALA A 79 -10.26 -6.31 -19.12
C ALA A 79 -9.08 -6.55 -20.08
N ILE A 80 -7.87 -6.14 -19.67
CA ILE A 80 -6.64 -6.44 -20.40
C ILE A 80 -6.37 -7.95 -20.36
N ALA A 81 -6.43 -8.60 -19.19
CA ALA A 81 -6.20 -10.04 -19.08
C ALA A 81 -7.24 -10.87 -19.87
N GLN A 82 -8.49 -10.40 -19.93
CA GLN A 82 -9.52 -11.01 -20.76
C GLN A 82 -9.19 -10.94 -22.25
N CYS A 83 -8.55 -9.86 -22.68
CA CYS A 83 -8.06 -9.70 -24.05
C CYS A 83 -6.81 -10.54 -24.33
N GLU A 84 -5.86 -10.56 -23.39
CA GLU A 84 -4.53 -11.16 -23.55
C GLU A 84 -4.53 -12.68 -23.41
N SER A 85 -5.22 -13.21 -22.39
CA SER A 85 -5.22 -14.64 -22.06
C SER A 85 -6.61 -15.27 -21.99
N GLY A 86 -7.66 -14.52 -22.33
CA GLY A 86 -9.04 -14.94 -22.07
C GLY A 86 -9.41 -14.94 -20.59
N GLY A 87 -8.64 -14.24 -19.74
CA GLY A 87 -8.87 -14.14 -18.30
C GLY A 87 -8.17 -15.24 -17.49
N ASN A 88 -7.36 -16.08 -18.13
CA ASN A 88 -6.60 -17.12 -17.45
C ASN A 88 -5.28 -16.56 -16.89
N TRP A 89 -5.22 -16.36 -15.58
CA TRP A 89 -4.05 -15.82 -14.88
C TRP A 89 -2.90 -16.82 -14.71
N SER A 90 -3.14 -18.11 -14.94
CA SER A 90 -2.15 -19.18 -14.80
C SER A 90 -1.72 -19.77 -16.14
N ILE A 91 -2.01 -19.08 -17.25
CA ILE A 91 -1.67 -19.56 -18.58
C ILE A 91 -0.15 -19.62 -18.80
N SER A 92 0.32 -20.73 -19.35
CA SER A 92 1.72 -20.91 -19.75
C SER A 92 1.77 -21.89 -20.93
N THR A 93 1.51 -21.39 -22.14
CA THR A 93 1.42 -22.20 -23.36
C THR A 93 2.78 -22.53 -23.99
N GLY A 94 3.86 -21.94 -23.49
CA GLY A 94 5.20 -22.10 -24.08
C GLY A 94 5.47 -21.16 -25.26
N ASN A 95 4.63 -20.15 -25.49
CA ASN A 95 4.82 -19.12 -26.52
C ASN A 95 5.82 -18.00 -26.14
N GLY A 96 6.51 -18.13 -25.00
CA GLY A 96 7.42 -17.11 -24.46
C GLY A 96 6.77 -16.05 -23.58
N PHE A 97 5.44 -16.09 -23.44
CA PHE A 97 4.67 -15.24 -22.54
C PHE A 97 3.95 -16.09 -21.49
N SER A 98 3.60 -15.50 -20.36
CA SER A 98 2.99 -16.23 -19.25
C SER A 98 2.08 -15.32 -18.42
N GLY A 99 1.08 -15.92 -17.79
CA GLY A 99 0.16 -15.23 -16.89
C GLY A 99 -0.96 -14.47 -17.61
N GLY A 100 -1.84 -13.86 -16.82
CA GLY A 100 -3.05 -13.20 -17.33
C GLY A 100 -2.75 -12.03 -18.27
N LEU A 101 -1.67 -11.32 -18.00
CA LEU A 101 -1.23 -10.14 -18.75
C LEU A 101 -0.14 -10.44 -19.77
N GLN A 102 0.14 -11.72 -20.03
CA GLN A 102 1.10 -12.19 -21.02
C GLN A 102 2.48 -11.53 -20.87
N PHE A 103 3.10 -11.68 -19.70
CA PHE A 103 4.44 -11.16 -19.45
C PHE A 103 5.53 -12.03 -20.10
N THR A 104 6.58 -11.40 -20.62
CA THR A 104 7.85 -12.10 -20.88
C THR A 104 8.63 -12.30 -19.57
N PRO A 105 9.50 -13.32 -19.46
CA PRO A 105 10.33 -13.53 -18.28
C PRO A 105 11.28 -12.36 -17.98
N SER A 106 11.74 -11.64 -19.01
CA SER A 106 12.62 -10.47 -18.86
C SER A 106 11.87 -9.27 -18.29
N THR A 107 10.70 -8.92 -18.86
CA THR A 107 9.87 -7.82 -18.37
C THR A 107 9.38 -8.09 -16.95
N TRP A 108 8.94 -9.33 -16.67
CA TRP A 108 8.52 -9.76 -15.34
C TRP A 108 9.57 -9.45 -14.27
N ARG A 109 10.80 -9.95 -14.49
CA ARG A 109 11.91 -9.76 -13.56
C ARG A 109 12.37 -8.32 -13.45
N ALA A 110 12.38 -7.58 -14.57
CA ALA A 110 12.79 -6.18 -14.59
C ALA A 110 11.85 -5.28 -13.77
N ASN A 111 10.58 -5.67 -13.62
CA ASN A 111 9.55 -4.91 -12.92
C ASN A 111 9.24 -5.48 -11.53
N GLY A 112 10.18 -6.27 -10.98
CA GLY A 112 10.13 -6.77 -9.59
C GLY A 112 9.32 -8.04 -9.41
N GLY A 113 8.98 -8.76 -10.48
CA GLY A 113 8.39 -10.09 -10.40
C GLY A 113 9.43 -11.17 -10.10
N SER A 114 9.05 -12.17 -9.31
CA SER A 114 9.87 -13.35 -9.00
C SER A 114 9.24 -14.63 -9.56
N GLY A 115 10.05 -15.64 -9.87
CA GLY A 115 9.56 -16.88 -10.47
C GLY A 115 8.96 -16.70 -11.86
N SER A 116 7.86 -17.42 -12.15
CA SER A 116 7.09 -17.31 -13.40
C SER A 116 5.81 -16.49 -13.17
N PRO A 117 5.40 -15.61 -14.10
CA PRO A 117 4.13 -14.90 -14.02
C PRO A 117 2.93 -15.85 -13.85
N ALA A 118 2.91 -16.99 -14.55
CA ALA A 118 1.83 -17.96 -14.47
C ALA A 118 1.71 -18.65 -13.10
N GLY A 119 2.80 -18.67 -12.33
CA GLY A 119 2.83 -19.19 -10.96
C GLY A 119 2.59 -18.11 -9.89
N ALA A 120 2.48 -16.85 -10.28
CA ALA A 120 2.18 -15.73 -9.39
C ALA A 120 0.67 -15.53 -9.27
N SER A 121 0.22 -14.98 -8.14
CA SER A 121 -1.17 -14.59 -7.97
C SER A 121 -1.55 -13.49 -8.96
N ARG A 122 -2.84 -13.35 -9.23
CA ARG A 122 -3.38 -12.27 -10.04
C ARG A 122 -2.93 -10.89 -9.51
N GLU A 123 -2.99 -10.70 -8.20
CA GLU A 123 -2.64 -9.44 -7.54
C GLU A 123 -1.14 -9.12 -7.69
N GLU A 124 -0.29 -10.15 -7.63
CA GLU A 124 1.14 -9.99 -7.87
C GLU A 124 1.43 -9.63 -9.33
N GLN A 125 0.69 -10.24 -10.27
CA GLN A 125 0.79 -9.88 -11.68
C GLN A 125 0.35 -8.43 -11.93
N ILE A 126 -0.73 -7.99 -11.29
CA ILE A 126 -1.21 -6.60 -11.36
C ILE A 126 -0.17 -5.64 -10.76
N ARG A 127 0.42 -5.96 -9.61
CA ARG A 127 1.48 -5.15 -9.00
C ARG A 127 2.66 -4.94 -9.96
N VAL A 128 3.10 -6.00 -10.64
CA VAL A 128 4.17 -5.90 -11.64
C VAL A 128 3.70 -5.11 -12.87
N ALA A 129 2.43 -5.25 -13.25
CA ALA A 129 1.84 -4.49 -14.36
C ALA A 129 1.80 -2.99 -14.08
N GLU A 130 1.50 -2.58 -12.86
CA GLU A 130 1.57 -1.18 -12.43
C GLU A 130 2.99 -0.60 -12.54
N ASN A 131 4.01 -1.40 -12.21
CA ASN A 131 5.40 -0.99 -12.41
C ASN A 131 5.75 -0.82 -13.91
N VAL A 132 5.22 -1.70 -14.76
CA VAL A 132 5.35 -1.58 -16.22
C VAL A 132 4.62 -0.35 -16.73
N LEU A 133 3.40 -0.10 -16.26
CA LEU A 133 2.61 1.08 -16.59
C LEU A 133 3.35 2.36 -16.22
N HIS A 134 3.97 2.40 -15.04
CA HIS A 134 4.76 3.54 -14.60
C HIS A 134 6.02 3.77 -15.46
N SER A 135 6.67 2.72 -15.95
CA SER A 135 7.91 2.82 -16.73
C SER A 135 7.71 3.04 -18.23
N GLN A 136 6.69 2.41 -18.81
CA GLN A 136 6.48 2.34 -20.26
C GLN A 136 5.12 2.90 -20.70
N GLY A 137 4.22 3.19 -19.75
CA GLY A 137 2.85 3.55 -20.04
C GLY A 137 2.02 2.36 -20.53
N ILE A 138 0.75 2.65 -20.87
CA ILE A 138 -0.21 1.62 -21.34
C ILE A 138 0.20 0.99 -22.69
N GLY A 139 1.16 1.61 -23.39
CA GLY A 139 1.71 1.13 -24.66
C GLY A 139 2.45 -0.22 -24.56
N ALA A 140 2.77 -0.69 -23.35
CA ALA A 140 3.24 -2.06 -23.14
C ALA A 140 2.19 -3.12 -23.52
N TRP A 141 0.90 -2.74 -23.55
CA TRP A 141 -0.21 -3.55 -24.06
C TRP A 141 -0.86 -2.84 -25.27
N PRO A 142 -0.22 -2.84 -26.45
CA PRO A 142 -0.62 -1.96 -27.57
C PRO A 142 -2.02 -2.28 -28.13
N VAL A 143 -2.45 -3.54 -28.05
CA VAL A 143 -3.74 -3.99 -28.61
C VAL A 143 -4.83 -4.05 -27.54
N CYS A 144 -4.48 -4.58 -26.36
CA CYS A 144 -5.41 -4.85 -25.27
C CYS A 144 -5.49 -3.71 -24.24
N GLY A 145 -4.44 -2.88 -24.11
CA GLY A 145 -4.38 -1.78 -23.14
C GLY A 145 -5.47 -0.73 -23.31
N ARG A 146 -5.98 -0.52 -24.53
CA ARG A 146 -7.14 0.35 -24.80
C ARG A 146 -8.48 -0.18 -24.27
N ARG A 147 -8.52 -1.44 -23.83
CA ARG A 147 -9.74 -2.08 -23.30
C ARG A 147 -9.85 -1.94 -21.78
N GLY A 148 -8.81 -1.45 -21.11
CA GLY A 148 -8.77 -1.25 -19.67
C GLY A 148 -8.39 0.17 -19.29
#